data_AF-A0A838A8V0-F1
#
_entry.id   AF-A0A838A8V0-F1
#
_cell.length_a   1.000
_cell.length_b   1.000
_cell.length_c   1.000
_cell.angle_alpha   90.00
_cell.angle_beta   90.00
_cell.angle_gamma   90.00
#
_symmetry.space_group_name_H-M   'P 1'
#
loop_
_entity.id
_entity.type
_entity.pdbx_description
1 polymer ?
#
loop_
_entity_poly.entity_id
_entity_poly.type
_entity_poly.pdbx_seq_one_letter_code
_entity_poly.pdbx_strand_id
1 'polypeptide(L)'
;MTIQQGTDDTHEPMTSAEHDGVDGARLCAFSRCRAPLPVTSGPGNRARYCQDGKTWGAKGVSCKQAGHAEELLASISSATDVVPLPVTELAEHISAAVGPAQQLVDALQQVREQLESDVAQAKRERDEAARTAAHESGLRATAEERAAEADRRAEDAEAARSAAADNEERAVAERDRAREAEHEAERAQLRAETQRDNAREQAERAQARADEVAAHAEELNQRLAATTAETATLREQATAAAERAEDERDRAERLRTDHEAALARLREEHQAELRQERERAAAELAEVRAEHQSWRDSESARHAAEIAELNRQVGSYQHEVAGLTERAETAANDLAHLRELVRSTVSEAIPHLPEERGSAEPAGQPSAERGVRENLHALLEAVEGRPDPGAAGSE
;
A
#
# COMPACT_ATOMS: atom_id res chain seq x y z
N MET A 1 28.31 -46.27 62.58
CA MET A 1 27.33 -46.95 63.44
C MET A 1 27.75 -48.41 63.47
N THR A 2 28.73 -48.82 64.29
CA THR A 2 28.96 -48.60 65.74
C THR A 2 28.22 -49.65 66.57
N ILE A 3 28.99 -50.49 67.26
CA ILE A 3 28.56 -51.56 68.16
C ILE A 3 28.39 -50.98 69.58
N GLN A 4 27.51 -51.55 70.40
CA GLN A 4 27.41 -51.23 71.84
C GLN A 4 27.04 -52.47 72.67
N GLN A 5 27.29 -52.44 73.99
CA GLN A 5 27.36 -53.61 74.90
C GLN A 5 26.62 -53.38 76.24
N GLY A 6 26.34 -54.46 76.97
CA GLY A 6 25.96 -54.54 78.40
C GLY A 6 25.46 -55.96 78.76
N THR A 7 25.73 -56.67 79.89
CA THR A 7 26.24 -56.40 81.27
C THR A 7 25.26 -55.64 82.18
N ASP A 8 24.98 -55.97 83.45
CA ASP A 8 25.38 -57.06 84.40
C ASP A 8 24.28 -57.26 85.49
N ASP A 9 24.42 -58.22 86.45
CA ASP A 9 24.39 -58.05 87.94
C ASP A 9 24.09 -59.34 88.79
N THR A 10 24.43 -59.39 90.10
CA THR A 10 24.44 -60.63 90.96
C THR A 10 24.33 -60.36 92.50
N HIS A 11 24.36 -61.41 93.37
CA HIS A 11 24.36 -61.50 94.87
C HIS A 11 22.96 -61.54 95.57
N GLU A 12 22.75 -62.00 96.84
CA GLU A 12 23.24 -63.10 97.75
C GLU A 12 22.49 -62.99 99.14
N PRO A 13 22.66 -63.89 100.16
CA PRO A 13 21.76 -64.04 101.34
C PRO A 13 22.38 -63.79 102.76
N MET A 14 21.61 -63.96 103.87
CA MET A 14 22.09 -63.94 105.29
C MET A 14 21.26 -64.78 106.32
N THR A 15 21.77 -64.93 107.57
CA THR A 15 21.35 -65.86 108.67
C THR A 15 21.49 -65.27 110.11
N SER A 16 20.99 -65.92 111.20
CA SER A 16 21.37 -65.74 112.66
C SER A 16 20.57 -66.61 113.68
N ALA A 17 20.97 -66.73 114.98
CA ALA A 17 20.39 -67.63 116.03
C ALA A 17 20.65 -67.26 117.55
N GLU A 18 20.26 -68.15 118.51
CA GLU A 18 20.70 -68.28 119.97
C GLU A 18 20.04 -67.37 121.08
N HIS A 19 19.94 -67.64 122.43
CA HIS A 19 20.01 -68.84 123.35
C HIS A 19 19.43 -68.58 124.82
N ASP A 20 19.56 -69.58 125.74
CA ASP A 20 19.61 -69.58 127.26
C ASP A 20 18.42 -69.44 128.28
N GLY A 21 18.55 -70.14 129.45
CA GLY A 21 17.85 -69.89 130.75
C GLY A 21 17.07 -71.05 131.44
N VAL A 22 17.21 -71.27 132.78
CA VAL A 22 16.52 -72.35 133.56
C VAL A 22 16.13 -71.94 135.01
N ASP A 23 14.93 -72.35 135.48
CA ASP A 23 14.55 -72.38 136.92
C ASP A 23 13.52 -73.51 137.23
N GLY A 24 13.32 -73.86 138.52
CA GLY A 24 12.77 -75.12 139.04
C GLY A 24 11.27 -75.40 138.91
N ALA A 25 10.71 -75.36 137.71
CA ALA A 25 9.29 -75.63 137.46
C ALA A 25 8.88 -77.12 137.52
N ARG A 26 7.57 -77.38 137.76
CA ARG A 26 6.94 -78.68 137.46
C ARG A 26 6.95 -78.88 135.95
N LEU A 27 7.62 -79.89 135.43
CA LEU A 27 7.76 -80.08 133.97
C LEU A 27 6.58 -80.85 133.36
N CYS A 28 6.28 -80.60 132.08
CA CYS A 28 5.30 -81.33 131.28
C CYS A 28 5.60 -82.84 131.27
N ALA A 29 4.58 -83.66 131.54
CA ALA A 29 4.73 -85.10 131.72
C ALA A 29 5.10 -85.89 130.45
N PHE A 30 5.03 -85.29 129.26
CA PHE A 30 5.55 -85.90 128.02
C PHE A 30 7.08 -85.77 127.99
N SER A 31 7.79 -86.90 127.89
CA SER A 31 9.21 -87.03 128.25
C SER A 31 10.15 -86.13 127.45
N ARG A 32 9.78 -85.85 126.19
CA ARG A 32 10.51 -84.99 125.23
C ARG A 32 10.13 -83.52 125.27
N CYS A 33 9.00 -83.14 125.89
CA CYS A 33 8.59 -81.75 125.95
C CYS A 33 9.15 -81.05 127.20
N ARG A 34 8.91 -81.62 128.39
CA ARG A 34 9.37 -81.10 129.70
C ARG A 34 9.21 -79.59 129.93
N ALA A 35 8.27 -78.93 129.26
CA ALA A 35 8.05 -77.50 129.41
C ALA A 35 7.57 -77.12 130.84
N PRO A 36 7.95 -75.94 131.37
CA PRO A 36 7.57 -75.50 132.71
C PRO A 36 6.05 -75.26 132.82
N LEU A 37 5.38 -76.04 133.67
CA LEU A 37 3.96 -75.88 133.99
C LEU A 37 3.77 -74.81 135.08
N PRO A 38 2.72 -73.97 134.99
CA PRO A 38 2.45 -72.93 135.98
C PRO A 38 2.15 -73.53 137.36
N VAL A 39 2.67 -72.87 138.40
CA VAL A 39 2.58 -73.31 139.80
C VAL A 39 1.22 -72.93 140.40
N THR A 40 0.16 -73.65 140.00
CA THR A 40 -1.21 -73.39 140.48
C THR A 40 -1.45 -73.88 141.91
N SER A 41 -1.53 -72.93 142.84
CA SER A 41 -1.77 -73.11 144.27
C SER A 41 -3.26 -73.30 144.59
N GLY A 42 -3.79 -74.50 144.34
CA GLY A 42 -5.16 -74.86 144.75
C GLY A 42 -5.45 -76.36 144.79
N PRO A 43 -6.64 -76.75 145.29
CA PRO A 43 -7.13 -78.13 145.31
C PRO A 43 -7.83 -78.56 144.00
N GLY A 44 -7.85 -77.70 142.98
CA GLY A 44 -8.40 -78.01 141.65
C GLY A 44 -7.52 -78.98 140.84
N ASN A 45 -8.13 -79.61 139.83
CA ASN A 45 -7.49 -80.65 139.00
C ASN A 45 -6.23 -80.12 138.27
N ARG A 46 -5.06 -80.69 138.57
CA ARG A 46 -3.75 -80.16 138.15
C ARG A 46 -3.35 -80.70 136.79
N ALA A 47 -3.15 -79.81 135.81
CA ALA A 47 -2.69 -80.19 134.47
C ALA A 47 -1.36 -80.96 134.51
N ARG A 48 -1.32 -82.13 133.87
CA ARG A 48 -0.12 -82.97 133.66
C ARG A 48 0.71 -82.56 132.45
N TYR A 49 0.06 -82.03 131.41
CA TYR A 49 0.69 -81.64 130.15
C TYR A 49 0.56 -80.14 129.93
N CYS A 50 1.55 -79.57 129.23
CA CYS A 50 1.54 -78.17 128.84
C CYS A 50 0.59 -77.94 127.65
N GLN A 51 0.26 -76.67 127.38
CA GLN A 51 -0.71 -76.26 126.35
C GLN A 51 -0.04 -75.35 125.29
N ASP A 52 1.27 -75.44 125.16
CA ASP A 52 2.15 -74.45 124.51
C ASP A 52 2.08 -74.47 122.97
N GLY A 53 1.01 -75.00 122.38
CA GLY A 53 0.84 -75.20 120.94
C GLY A 53 1.77 -76.21 120.28
N LYS A 54 2.84 -76.67 120.97
CA LYS A 54 3.88 -77.54 120.40
C LYS A 54 3.33 -78.90 119.95
N THR A 55 3.59 -79.21 118.69
CA THR A 55 3.19 -80.45 118.01
C THR A 55 4.41 -81.30 117.63
N TRP A 56 4.22 -82.61 117.55
CA TRP A 56 5.31 -83.58 117.43
C TRP A 56 5.05 -84.58 116.28
N GLY A 57 6.12 -84.90 115.54
CA GLY A 57 6.09 -85.80 114.38
C GLY A 57 5.33 -85.27 113.17
N ALA A 58 5.42 -85.96 112.04
CA ALA A 58 4.85 -85.51 110.75
C ALA A 58 3.31 -85.39 110.71
N LYS A 59 2.61 -85.93 111.73
CA LYS A 59 1.14 -85.78 111.91
C LYS A 59 0.74 -84.71 112.94
N GLY A 60 1.71 -83.97 113.49
CA GLY A 60 1.44 -82.80 114.34
C GLY A 60 0.70 -83.08 115.64
N VAL A 61 1.00 -84.18 116.34
CA VAL A 61 0.28 -84.51 117.60
C VAL A 61 0.71 -83.61 118.76
N SER A 62 -0.25 -83.11 119.54
CA SER A 62 -0.01 -82.23 120.69
C SER A 62 0.73 -82.94 121.84
N CYS A 63 1.36 -82.18 122.74
CA CYS A 63 2.02 -82.72 123.96
C CYS A 63 1.12 -83.67 124.77
N LYS A 64 -0.19 -83.41 124.84
CA LYS A 64 -1.17 -84.29 125.52
C LYS A 64 -1.33 -85.63 124.79
N GLN A 65 -1.42 -85.62 123.45
CA GLN A 65 -1.56 -86.84 122.64
C GLN A 65 -0.26 -87.65 122.61
N ALA A 66 0.88 -86.97 122.44
CA ALA A 66 2.19 -87.62 122.45
C ALA A 66 2.52 -88.19 123.85
N GLY A 67 2.20 -87.47 124.93
CA GLY A 67 2.30 -87.96 126.30
C GLY A 67 1.38 -89.15 126.59
N HIS A 68 0.14 -89.12 126.10
CA HIS A 68 -0.77 -90.27 126.24
C HIS A 68 -0.32 -91.48 125.40
N ALA A 69 0.39 -91.27 124.28
CA ALA A 69 1.01 -92.34 123.50
C ALA A 69 2.27 -92.91 124.16
N GLU A 70 3.08 -92.11 124.87
CA GLU A 70 4.11 -92.62 125.78
C GLU A 70 3.51 -93.43 126.93
N GLU A 71 2.43 -92.94 127.56
CA GLU A 71 1.71 -93.66 128.63
C GLU A 71 1.08 -94.97 128.09
N LEU A 72 0.64 -95.00 126.82
CA LEU A 72 0.16 -96.21 126.15
C LEU A 72 1.29 -97.20 125.84
N LEU A 73 2.41 -96.73 125.27
CA LEU A 73 3.59 -97.58 124.99
C LEU A 73 4.20 -98.13 126.28
N ALA A 74 4.22 -97.34 127.36
CA ALA A 74 4.56 -97.80 128.70
C ALA A 74 3.61 -98.90 129.17
N SER A 75 2.29 -98.72 129.01
CA SER A 75 1.29 -99.75 129.38
C SER A 75 1.42 -101.06 128.58
N ILE A 76 1.83 -100.97 127.32
CA ILE A 76 2.14 -102.13 126.46
C ILE A 76 3.43 -102.81 126.93
N SER A 77 4.44 -102.03 127.35
CA SER A 77 5.69 -102.59 127.91
C SER A 77 5.53 -103.21 129.31
N SER A 78 4.48 -102.84 130.05
CA SER A 78 4.14 -103.42 131.36
C SER A 78 3.15 -104.58 131.31
N ALA A 79 2.81 -105.07 130.11
CA ALA A 79 1.88 -106.19 129.88
C ALA A 79 2.58 -107.45 129.34
N THR A 80 3.85 -107.65 129.71
CA THR A 80 4.63 -108.86 129.42
C THR A 80 4.43 -109.92 130.49
N ASP A 81 3.31 -110.65 130.41
CA ASP A 81 3.15 -111.93 131.12
C ASP A 81 4.10 -112.98 130.50
N VAL A 82 5.34 -113.01 131.01
CA VAL A 82 6.36 -113.99 130.62
C VAL A 82 6.03 -115.34 131.25
N VAL A 83 5.16 -116.10 130.59
CA VAL A 83 4.95 -117.52 130.91
C VAL A 83 6.26 -118.29 130.64
N PRO A 84 6.81 -119.05 131.60
CA PRO A 84 8.07 -119.76 131.41
C PRO A 84 7.86 -121.04 130.58
N LEU A 85 7.93 -120.92 129.25
CA LEU A 85 8.00 -122.07 128.34
C LEU A 85 9.41 -122.70 128.33
N PRO A 86 9.54 -124.02 128.09
CA PRO A 86 10.82 -124.71 128.07
C PRO A 86 11.69 -124.27 126.89
N VAL A 87 12.95 -123.94 127.19
CA VAL A 87 13.92 -123.32 126.25
C VAL A 87 14.25 -124.22 125.04
N THR A 88 13.92 -125.51 125.09
CA THR A 88 14.11 -126.46 123.98
C THR A 88 13.15 -126.25 122.81
N GLU A 89 11.85 -126.06 123.05
CA GLU A 89 10.85 -125.92 121.98
C GLU A 89 10.97 -124.59 121.23
N LEU A 90 11.43 -123.54 121.92
CA LEU A 90 11.70 -122.24 121.32
C LEU A 90 12.89 -122.30 120.34
N ALA A 91 13.91 -123.13 120.62
CA ALA A 91 15.03 -123.33 119.72
C ALA A 91 14.61 -124.06 118.43
N GLU A 92 13.70 -125.04 118.52
CA GLU A 92 13.12 -125.70 117.36
C GLU A 92 12.21 -124.76 116.56
N HIS A 93 11.34 -123.98 117.21
CA HIS A 93 10.48 -123.02 116.51
C HIS A 93 11.27 -121.90 115.82
N ILE A 94 12.36 -121.40 116.44
CA ILE A 94 13.26 -120.45 115.77
C ILE A 94 13.95 -121.13 114.58
N SER A 95 14.46 -122.36 114.73
CA SER A 95 15.11 -123.09 113.63
C SER A 95 14.15 -123.38 112.46
N ALA A 96 12.90 -123.75 112.76
CA ALA A 96 11.84 -123.99 111.79
C ALA A 96 11.32 -122.69 111.13
N ALA A 97 11.44 -121.54 111.80
CA ALA A 97 11.10 -120.23 111.24
C ALA A 97 12.26 -119.60 110.43
N VAL A 98 13.53 -119.89 110.78
CA VAL A 98 14.71 -119.38 110.07
C VAL A 98 14.78 -119.88 108.63
N GLY A 99 14.39 -121.13 108.35
CA GLY A 99 14.33 -121.64 106.97
C GLY A 99 13.38 -120.82 106.06
N PRO A 100 12.09 -120.70 106.40
CA PRO A 100 11.13 -119.85 105.68
C PRO A 100 11.50 -118.36 105.68
N ALA A 101 12.08 -117.83 106.77
CA ALA A 101 12.54 -116.45 106.81
C ALA A 101 13.73 -116.21 105.86
N GLN A 102 14.67 -117.15 105.77
CA GLN A 102 15.77 -117.10 104.81
C GLN A 102 15.25 -117.23 103.38
N GLN A 103 14.34 -118.16 103.10
CA GLN A 103 13.66 -118.25 101.79
C GLN A 103 12.93 -116.95 101.42
N LEU A 104 12.33 -116.25 102.38
CA LEU A 104 11.72 -114.94 102.16
C LEU A 104 12.76 -113.84 101.91
N VAL A 105 13.91 -113.87 102.61
CA VAL A 105 15.04 -112.95 102.35
C VAL A 105 15.64 -113.19 100.98
N ASP A 106 15.86 -114.45 100.60
CA ASP A 106 16.41 -114.85 99.30
C ASP A 106 15.42 -114.48 98.18
N ALA A 107 14.12 -114.68 98.37
CA ALA A 107 13.08 -114.25 97.44
C ALA A 107 12.94 -112.72 97.35
N LEU A 108 13.05 -112.00 98.47
CA LEU A 108 13.06 -110.52 98.48
C LEU A 108 14.33 -109.97 97.83
N GLN A 109 15.46 -110.66 97.96
CA GLN A 109 16.70 -110.32 97.26
C GLN A 109 16.60 -110.63 95.76
N GLN A 110 16.01 -111.77 95.37
CA GLN A 110 15.72 -112.07 93.96
C GLN A 110 14.77 -111.05 93.34
N VAL A 111 13.74 -110.61 94.09
CA VAL A 111 12.84 -109.51 93.68
C VAL A 111 13.57 -108.18 93.62
N ARG A 112 14.51 -107.90 94.54
CA ARG A 112 15.37 -106.70 94.47
C ARG A 112 16.24 -106.72 93.21
N GLU A 113 16.91 -107.83 92.93
CA GLU A 113 17.80 -107.98 91.78
C GLU A 113 17.03 -107.98 90.45
N GLN A 114 15.82 -108.55 90.42
CA GLN A 114 14.88 -108.41 89.29
C GLN A 114 14.44 -106.96 89.10
N LEU A 115 14.02 -106.25 90.16
CA LEU A 115 13.64 -104.84 90.08
C LEU A 115 14.82 -103.93 89.69
N GLU A 116 16.04 -104.22 90.16
CA GLU A 116 17.26 -103.52 89.76
C GLU A 116 17.58 -103.77 88.28
N SER A 117 17.40 -104.99 87.79
CA SER A 117 17.51 -105.36 86.37
C SER A 117 16.45 -104.65 85.51
N ASP A 118 15.18 -104.68 85.92
CA ASP A 118 14.05 -104.10 85.20
C ASP A 118 14.13 -102.56 85.18
N VAL A 119 14.54 -101.93 86.28
CA VAL A 119 14.83 -100.49 86.33
C VAL A 119 16.04 -100.13 85.48
N ALA A 120 17.07 -100.98 85.42
CA ALA A 120 18.20 -100.78 84.52
C ALA A 120 17.80 -100.95 83.04
N GLN A 121 16.87 -101.87 82.73
CA GLN A 121 16.31 -102.04 81.40
C GLN A 121 15.43 -100.86 81.00
N ALA A 122 14.45 -100.47 81.82
CA ALA A 122 13.59 -99.32 81.57
C ALA A 122 14.38 -98.01 81.43
N LYS A 123 15.51 -97.84 82.14
CA LYS A 123 16.45 -96.74 81.91
C LYS A 123 17.12 -96.82 80.53
N ARG A 124 17.65 -97.99 80.13
CA ARG A 124 18.24 -98.19 78.80
C ARG A 124 17.23 -97.92 77.68
N GLU A 125 16.01 -98.42 77.82
CA GLU A 125 14.90 -98.23 76.87
C GLU A 125 14.46 -96.76 76.79
N ARG A 126 14.31 -96.07 77.93
CA ARG A 126 14.05 -94.63 77.97
C ARG A 126 15.16 -93.83 77.29
N ASP A 127 16.42 -94.16 77.57
CA ASP A 127 17.56 -93.41 77.04
C ASP A 127 17.78 -93.67 75.55
N GLU A 128 17.41 -94.86 75.05
CA GLU A 128 17.34 -95.15 73.62
C GLU A 128 16.16 -94.44 72.95
N ALA A 129 14.97 -94.47 73.54
CA ALA A 129 13.82 -93.71 73.05
C ALA A 129 14.10 -92.20 73.00
N ALA A 130 14.84 -91.66 73.97
CA ALA A 130 15.30 -90.27 73.98
C ALA A 130 16.32 -89.98 72.87
N ARG A 131 17.28 -90.90 72.60
CA ARG A 131 18.20 -90.79 71.46
C ARG A 131 17.45 -90.80 70.12
N THR A 132 16.52 -91.73 69.94
CA THR A 132 15.70 -91.86 68.72
C THR A 132 14.82 -90.62 68.52
N ALA A 133 14.13 -90.14 69.57
CA ALA A 133 13.33 -88.92 69.50
C ALA A 133 14.17 -87.68 69.18
N ALA A 134 15.37 -87.55 69.74
CA ALA A 134 16.30 -86.46 69.41
C ALA A 134 16.81 -86.56 67.96
N HIS A 135 17.11 -87.78 67.48
CA HIS A 135 17.53 -88.01 66.09
C HIS A 135 16.40 -87.69 65.10
N GLU A 136 15.18 -88.18 65.34
CA GLU A 136 14.00 -87.83 64.55
C GLU A 136 13.71 -86.33 64.57
N SER A 137 13.83 -85.67 65.72
CA SER A 137 13.67 -84.21 65.81
C SER A 137 14.70 -83.47 64.96
N GLY A 138 15.95 -83.93 64.93
CA GLY A 138 16.99 -83.38 64.06
C GLY A 138 16.74 -83.63 62.57
N LEU A 139 16.21 -84.81 62.21
CA LEU A 139 15.79 -85.12 60.84
C LEU A 139 14.61 -84.26 60.38
N ARG A 140 13.64 -83.98 61.27
CA ARG A 140 12.51 -83.09 60.98
C ARG A 140 12.98 -81.64 60.83
N ALA A 141 13.75 -81.12 61.78
CA ALA A 141 14.31 -79.76 61.69
C ALA A 141 15.13 -79.54 60.41
N THR A 142 16.02 -80.48 60.05
CA THR A 142 16.80 -80.37 58.81
C THR A 142 15.99 -80.63 57.53
N ALA A 143 14.81 -81.23 57.61
CA ALA A 143 13.85 -81.28 56.50
C ALA A 143 13.05 -79.98 56.37
N GLU A 144 12.62 -79.40 57.49
CA GLU A 144 11.92 -78.11 57.58
C GLU A 144 12.81 -76.94 57.11
N GLU A 145 14.09 -76.93 57.49
CA GLU A 145 15.09 -75.97 56.99
C GLU A 145 15.26 -76.05 55.46
N ARG A 146 15.32 -77.27 54.91
CA ARG A 146 15.44 -77.50 53.46
C ARG A 146 14.17 -77.15 52.70
N ALA A 147 12.99 -77.41 53.28
CA ALA A 147 11.71 -76.99 52.72
C ALA A 147 11.67 -75.46 52.63
N ALA A 148 11.90 -74.76 53.75
CA ALA A 148 11.93 -73.30 53.78
C ALA A 148 13.03 -72.69 52.89
N GLU A 149 14.16 -73.38 52.66
CA GLU A 149 15.18 -72.95 51.70
C GLU A 149 14.75 -73.19 50.23
N ALA A 150 14.02 -74.27 49.95
CA ALA A 150 13.44 -74.51 48.62
C ALA A 150 12.31 -73.52 48.31
N ASP A 151 11.46 -73.21 49.30
CA ASP A 151 10.37 -72.23 49.18
C ASP A 151 10.93 -70.83 48.88
N ARG A 152 11.93 -70.35 49.66
CA ARG A 152 12.62 -69.09 49.36
C ARG A 152 13.25 -69.07 47.96
N ARG A 153 13.87 -70.16 47.52
CA ARG A 153 14.41 -70.26 46.14
C ARG A 153 13.31 -70.21 45.07
N ALA A 154 12.12 -70.71 45.36
CA ALA A 154 10.97 -70.64 44.45
C ALA A 154 10.43 -69.20 44.38
N GLU A 155 10.29 -68.53 45.52
CA GLU A 155 9.92 -67.11 45.63
C GLU A 155 10.92 -66.21 44.90
N ASP A 156 12.23 -66.35 45.16
CA ASP A 156 13.30 -65.62 44.49
C ASP A 156 13.27 -65.84 42.96
N ALA A 157 13.06 -67.09 42.52
CA ALA A 157 12.97 -67.42 41.09
C ALA A 157 11.69 -66.89 40.42
N GLU A 158 10.59 -66.75 41.16
CA GLU A 158 9.36 -66.14 40.65
C GLU A 158 9.45 -64.63 40.57
N ALA A 159 10.01 -63.98 41.60
CA ALA A 159 10.31 -62.56 41.59
C ALA A 159 11.29 -62.20 40.45
N ALA A 160 12.32 -63.02 40.22
CA ALA A 160 13.25 -62.84 39.09
C ALA A 160 12.57 -63.01 37.72
N ARG A 161 11.61 -63.95 37.58
CA ARG A 161 10.80 -64.11 36.35
C ARG A 161 9.87 -62.91 36.12
N SER A 162 9.21 -62.41 37.16
CA SER A 162 8.37 -61.20 37.05
C SER A 162 9.21 -60.02 36.61
N ALA A 163 10.32 -59.75 37.32
CA ALA A 163 11.21 -58.64 36.99
C ALA A 163 11.83 -58.77 35.58
N ALA A 164 12.03 -59.98 35.06
CA ALA A 164 12.44 -60.17 33.66
C ALA A 164 11.31 -59.78 32.69
N ALA A 165 10.09 -60.26 32.90
CA ALA A 165 8.92 -59.91 32.08
C ALA A 165 8.61 -58.41 32.11
N ASP A 166 8.65 -57.79 33.29
CA ASP A 166 8.44 -56.33 33.48
C ASP A 166 9.48 -55.51 32.70
N ASN A 167 10.74 -55.98 32.63
CA ASN A 167 11.79 -55.32 31.85
C ASN A 167 11.65 -55.59 30.34
N GLU A 168 11.18 -56.76 29.91
CA GLU A 168 10.89 -57.05 28.51
C GLU A 168 9.72 -56.21 27.99
N GLU A 169 8.62 -56.09 28.74
CA GLU A 169 7.49 -55.22 28.39
C GLU A 169 7.94 -53.75 28.30
N ARG A 170 8.73 -53.28 29.28
CA ARG A 170 9.29 -51.93 29.24
C ARG A 170 10.21 -51.69 28.04
N ALA A 171 11.09 -52.63 27.71
CA ALA A 171 11.98 -52.51 26.55
C ALA A 171 11.20 -52.50 25.22
N VAL A 172 10.12 -53.29 25.11
CA VAL A 172 9.18 -53.24 23.98
C VAL A 172 8.49 -51.88 23.89
N ALA A 173 7.95 -51.37 25.00
CA ALA A 173 7.26 -50.09 25.04
C ALA A 173 8.19 -48.88 24.80
N GLU A 174 9.44 -48.93 25.26
CA GLU A 174 10.45 -47.90 24.99
C GLU A 174 10.89 -47.91 23.51
N ARG A 175 11.08 -49.10 22.91
CA ARG A 175 11.37 -49.26 21.47
C ARG A 175 10.22 -48.75 20.59
N ASP A 176 8.98 -49.07 20.93
CA ASP A 176 7.84 -48.72 20.08
C ASP A 176 7.47 -47.22 20.20
N ARG A 177 7.65 -46.60 21.37
CA ARG A 177 7.66 -45.13 21.50
C ARG A 177 8.75 -44.46 20.66
N ALA A 178 9.94 -45.06 20.56
CA ALA A 178 11.02 -44.53 19.73
C ALA A 178 10.63 -44.51 18.24
N ARG A 179 10.01 -45.59 17.74
CA ARG A 179 9.47 -45.68 16.37
C ARG A 179 8.35 -44.68 16.10
N GLU A 180 7.45 -44.47 17.07
CA GLU A 180 6.39 -43.46 16.95
C GLU A 180 6.98 -42.05 16.83
N ALA A 181 8.03 -41.74 17.60
CA ALA A 181 8.76 -40.47 17.55
C ALA A 181 9.57 -40.30 16.25
N GLU A 182 10.22 -41.37 15.75
CA GLU A 182 10.88 -41.39 14.43
C GLU A 182 9.86 -41.06 13.33
N HIS A 183 8.72 -41.76 13.29
CA HIS A 183 7.68 -41.50 12.30
C HIS A 183 7.00 -40.12 12.48
N GLU A 184 6.96 -39.55 13.70
CA GLU A 184 6.51 -38.16 13.87
C GLU A 184 7.55 -37.15 13.34
N ALA A 185 8.84 -37.40 13.56
CA ALA A 185 9.92 -36.59 13.00
C ALA A 185 9.93 -36.63 11.47
N GLU A 186 9.77 -37.80 10.85
CA GLU A 186 9.58 -37.96 9.39
C GLU A 186 8.37 -37.14 8.89
N ARG A 187 7.21 -37.27 9.54
CA ARG A 187 6.01 -36.48 9.21
C ARG A 187 6.20 -34.99 9.43
N ALA A 188 7.04 -34.56 10.38
CA ALA A 188 7.38 -33.16 10.60
C ALA A 188 8.33 -32.63 9.52
N GLN A 189 9.36 -33.38 9.16
CA GLN A 189 10.29 -33.07 8.08
C GLN A 189 9.57 -32.93 6.74
N LEU A 190 8.76 -33.93 6.35
CA LEU A 190 8.00 -33.90 5.08
C LEU A 190 7.05 -32.69 5.01
N ARG A 191 6.44 -32.30 6.15
CA ARG A 191 5.62 -31.06 6.23
C ARG A 191 6.47 -29.80 6.06
N ALA A 192 7.65 -29.74 6.67
CA ALA A 192 8.57 -28.60 6.53
C ALA A 192 9.17 -28.48 5.13
N GLU A 193 9.51 -29.59 4.48
CA GLU A 193 9.96 -29.64 3.08
C GLU A 193 8.84 -29.19 2.14
N THR A 194 7.64 -29.75 2.29
CA THR A 194 6.44 -29.32 1.54
C THR A 194 6.17 -27.81 1.72
N GLN A 195 6.34 -27.25 2.93
CA GLN A 195 6.19 -25.81 3.17
C GLN A 195 7.28 -24.99 2.49
N ARG A 196 8.54 -25.45 2.48
CA ARG A 196 9.65 -24.78 1.79
C ARG A 196 9.47 -24.78 0.28
N ASP A 197 9.02 -25.88 -0.31
CA ASP A 197 8.79 -25.98 -1.75
C ASP A 197 7.59 -25.12 -2.19
N ASN A 198 6.49 -25.12 -1.41
CA ASN A 198 5.38 -24.19 -1.63
C ASN A 198 5.79 -22.72 -1.52
N ALA A 199 6.62 -22.36 -0.52
CA ALA A 199 7.12 -21.00 -0.35
C ALA A 199 8.05 -20.59 -1.50
N ARG A 200 8.90 -21.51 -1.98
CA ARG A 200 9.76 -21.33 -3.14
C ARG A 200 8.94 -21.11 -4.42
N GLU A 201 7.96 -21.96 -4.69
CA GLU A 201 7.10 -21.84 -5.87
C GLU A 201 6.28 -20.54 -5.83
N GLN A 202 5.83 -20.10 -4.64
CA GLN A 202 5.20 -18.79 -4.47
C GLN A 202 6.16 -17.63 -4.74
N ALA A 203 7.42 -17.72 -4.34
CA ALA A 203 8.45 -16.73 -4.63
C ALA A 203 8.80 -16.68 -6.13
N GLU A 204 8.96 -17.83 -6.78
CA GLU A 204 9.22 -17.93 -8.23
C GLU A 204 8.03 -17.36 -9.04
N ARG A 205 6.78 -17.67 -8.64
CA ARG A 205 5.58 -17.02 -9.20
C ARG A 205 5.47 -15.53 -8.88
N ALA A 206 6.04 -15.04 -7.79
CA ALA A 206 6.04 -13.61 -7.45
C ALA A 206 7.07 -12.85 -8.32
N GLN A 207 8.27 -13.41 -8.48
CA GLN A 207 9.32 -12.86 -9.33
C GLN A 207 8.86 -12.79 -10.79
N ALA A 208 8.32 -13.87 -11.36
CA ALA A 208 7.86 -13.88 -12.75
C ALA A 208 6.80 -12.79 -13.06
N ARG A 209 5.91 -12.49 -12.09
CA ARG A 209 4.92 -11.39 -12.21
C ARG A 209 5.55 -10.01 -12.02
N ALA A 210 6.60 -9.88 -11.21
CA ALA A 210 7.37 -8.64 -11.11
C ALA A 210 8.14 -8.34 -12.41
N ASP A 211 8.73 -9.38 -13.02
CA ASP A 211 9.43 -9.28 -14.31
C ASP A 211 8.47 -8.94 -15.46
N GLU A 212 7.28 -9.56 -15.50
CA GLU A 212 6.20 -9.25 -16.46
C GLU A 212 5.72 -7.79 -16.32
N VAL A 213 5.47 -7.32 -15.10
CA VAL A 213 5.08 -5.93 -14.83
C VAL A 213 6.21 -4.94 -15.18
N ALA A 214 7.47 -5.30 -14.92
CA ALA A 214 8.61 -4.48 -15.30
C ALA A 214 8.76 -4.35 -16.83
N ALA A 215 8.63 -5.46 -17.56
CA ALA A 215 8.67 -5.47 -19.03
C ALA A 215 7.53 -4.65 -19.65
N HIS A 216 6.31 -4.76 -19.12
CA HIS A 216 5.18 -3.96 -19.59
C HIS A 216 5.33 -2.48 -19.22
N ALA A 217 5.88 -2.14 -18.05
CA ALA A 217 6.21 -0.76 -17.70
C ALA A 217 7.29 -0.17 -18.63
N GLU A 218 8.28 -0.96 -19.05
CA GLU A 218 9.26 -0.53 -20.05
C GLU A 218 8.59 -0.30 -21.42
N GLU A 219 7.74 -1.22 -21.88
CA GLU A 219 6.97 -1.07 -23.11
C GLU A 219 6.12 0.22 -23.11
N LEU A 220 5.41 0.50 -22.01
CA LEU A 220 4.62 1.72 -21.85
C LEU A 220 5.51 2.98 -21.86
N ASN A 221 6.70 2.94 -21.24
CA ASN A 221 7.66 4.05 -21.28
C ASN A 221 8.21 4.27 -22.70
N GLN A 222 8.51 3.20 -23.45
CA GLN A 222 8.96 3.29 -24.85
C GLN A 222 7.85 3.90 -25.74
N ARG A 223 6.59 3.47 -25.57
CA ARG A 223 5.41 4.04 -26.27
C ARG A 223 5.18 5.51 -25.90
N LEU A 224 5.35 5.87 -24.62
CA LEU A 224 5.24 7.26 -24.15
C LEU A 224 6.35 8.15 -24.72
N ALA A 225 7.59 7.65 -24.81
CA ALA A 225 8.70 8.37 -25.43
C ALA A 225 8.46 8.58 -26.94
N ALA A 226 8.01 7.56 -27.66
CA ALA A 226 7.68 7.64 -29.08
C ALA A 226 6.57 8.68 -29.35
N THR A 227 5.44 8.56 -28.66
CA THR A 227 4.32 9.52 -28.80
C THR A 227 4.69 10.94 -28.34
N THR A 228 5.57 11.09 -27.35
CA THR A 228 6.13 12.41 -26.97
C THR A 228 6.95 13.00 -28.12
N ALA A 229 7.83 12.22 -28.76
CA ALA A 229 8.61 12.66 -29.92
C ALA A 229 7.71 13.00 -31.12
N GLU A 230 6.71 12.17 -31.44
CA GLU A 230 5.71 12.45 -32.48
C GLU A 230 4.99 13.79 -32.23
N THR A 231 4.53 14.06 -30.99
CA THR A 231 3.89 15.34 -30.68
C THR A 231 4.87 16.52 -30.66
N ALA A 232 6.18 16.31 -30.46
CA ALA A 232 7.18 17.36 -30.64
C ALA A 232 7.33 17.70 -32.13
N THR A 233 7.56 16.70 -32.97
CA THR A 233 7.67 16.86 -34.43
C THR A 233 6.40 17.46 -35.04
N LEU A 234 5.20 17.09 -34.58
CA LEU A 234 3.95 17.69 -35.04
C LEU A 234 3.79 19.16 -34.61
N ARG A 235 4.34 19.56 -33.45
CA ARG A 235 4.37 20.98 -33.04
C ARG A 235 5.33 21.79 -33.92
N GLU A 236 6.52 21.26 -34.18
CA GLU A 236 7.52 21.88 -35.08
C GLU A 236 6.98 22.03 -36.51
N GLN A 237 6.28 21.00 -37.03
CA GLN A 237 5.61 21.07 -38.32
C GLN A 237 4.48 22.12 -38.34
N ALA A 238 3.74 22.27 -37.22
CA ALA A 238 2.68 23.27 -37.10
C ALA A 238 3.23 24.71 -37.01
N THR A 239 4.31 24.96 -36.26
CA THR A 239 4.94 26.29 -36.23
C THR A 239 5.54 26.65 -37.58
N ALA A 240 6.30 25.73 -38.19
CA ALA A 240 6.86 25.94 -39.53
C ALA A 240 5.78 26.06 -40.64
N ALA A 241 4.57 25.54 -40.42
CA ALA A 241 3.43 25.78 -41.31
C ALA A 241 2.76 27.14 -41.08
N ALA A 242 2.70 27.60 -39.81
CA ALA A 242 2.20 28.93 -39.47
C ALA A 242 3.11 30.05 -40.00
N GLU A 243 4.43 29.93 -39.78
CA GLU A 243 5.45 30.86 -40.27
C GLU A 243 5.37 31.03 -41.81
N ARG A 244 5.35 29.92 -42.56
CA ARG A 244 5.18 29.97 -44.03
C ARG A 244 3.84 30.55 -44.48
N ALA A 245 2.79 30.43 -43.67
CA ALA A 245 1.48 31.04 -43.94
C ALA A 245 1.43 32.53 -43.58
N GLU A 246 2.35 33.02 -42.74
CA GLU A 246 2.57 34.43 -42.44
C GLU A 246 3.45 35.07 -43.53
N ASP A 247 4.58 34.44 -43.89
CA ASP A 247 5.45 34.85 -45.02
C ASP A 247 4.67 35.10 -46.33
N GLU A 248 3.80 34.16 -46.73
CA GLU A 248 2.99 34.29 -47.95
C GLU A 248 1.84 35.30 -47.81
N ARG A 249 1.37 35.62 -46.59
CA ARG A 249 0.45 36.74 -46.36
C ARG A 249 1.16 38.07 -46.53
N ASP A 250 2.30 38.27 -45.86
CA ASP A 250 3.12 39.46 -45.99
C ASP A 250 3.58 39.68 -47.44
N ARG A 251 3.88 38.59 -48.15
CA ARG A 251 4.19 38.63 -49.58
C ARG A 251 2.98 39.05 -50.43
N ALA A 252 1.80 38.51 -50.16
CA ALA A 252 0.58 38.89 -50.85
C ALA A 252 0.15 40.34 -50.55
N GLU A 253 0.40 40.83 -49.33
CA GLU A 253 0.14 42.22 -48.95
C GLU A 253 1.12 43.18 -49.64
N ARG A 254 2.43 42.89 -49.61
CA ARG A 254 3.44 43.65 -50.36
C ARG A 254 3.10 43.74 -51.85
N LEU A 255 2.73 42.62 -52.48
CA LEU A 255 2.31 42.60 -53.89
C LEU A 255 1.04 43.42 -54.17
N ARG A 256 0.10 43.49 -53.21
CA ARG A 256 -1.08 44.38 -53.32
C ARG A 256 -0.67 45.85 -53.23
N THR A 257 0.12 46.23 -52.22
CA THR A 257 0.57 47.62 -52.04
C THR A 257 1.43 48.10 -53.20
N ASP A 258 2.30 47.25 -53.75
CA ASP A 258 3.10 47.55 -54.94
C ASP A 258 2.22 47.76 -56.18
N HIS A 259 1.18 46.92 -56.36
CA HIS A 259 0.23 47.04 -57.46
C HIS A 259 -0.65 48.29 -57.33
N GLU A 260 -1.16 48.59 -56.14
CA GLU A 260 -1.93 49.80 -55.86
C GLU A 260 -1.09 51.07 -56.08
N ALA A 261 0.18 51.08 -55.64
CA ALA A 261 1.11 52.17 -55.90
C ALA A 261 1.47 52.30 -57.38
N ALA A 262 1.57 51.19 -58.13
CA ALA A 262 1.77 51.22 -59.58
C ALA A 262 0.53 51.77 -60.32
N LEU A 263 -0.69 51.39 -59.91
CA LEU A 263 -1.92 51.95 -60.43
C LEU A 263 -2.11 53.42 -60.05
N ALA A 264 -1.62 53.87 -58.89
CA ALA A 264 -1.60 55.27 -58.50
C ALA A 264 -0.68 56.09 -59.42
N ARG A 265 0.59 55.66 -59.59
CA ARG A 265 1.54 56.31 -60.52
C ARG A 265 0.99 56.39 -61.95
N LEU A 266 0.47 55.30 -62.49
CA LEU A 266 -0.10 55.28 -63.85
C LEU A 266 -1.30 56.24 -64.01
N ARG A 267 -2.10 56.44 -62.96
CA ARG A 267 -3.19 57.44 -62.96
C ARG A 267 -2.65 58.86 -62.88
N GLU A 268 -1.61 59.11 -62.10
CA GLU A 268 -0.97 60.43 -61.98
C GLU A 268 -0.24 60.83 -63.27
N GLU A 269 0.50 59.89 -63.87
CA GLU A 269 1.14 59.99 -65.18
C GLU A 269 0.09 60.34 -66.25
N HIS A 270 -0.98 59.54 -66.37
CA HIS A 270 -2.03 59.80 -67.35
C HIS A 270 -2.81 61.10 -67.08
N GLN A 271 -2.97 61.52 -65.82
CA GLN A 271 -3.51 62.84 -65.48
C GLN A 271 -2.53 64.00 -65.76
N ALA A 272 -1.23 63.75 -65.83
CA ALA A 272 -0.24 64.72 -66.30
C ALA A 272 -0.26 64.83 -67.83
N GLU A 273 -0.31 63.70 -68.55
CA GLU A 273 -0.52 63.65 -70.01
C GLU A 273 -1.80 64.39 -70.42
N LEU A 274 -2.94 64.05 -69.81
CA LEU A 274 -4.23 64.69 -70.11
C LEU A 274 -4.26 66.18 -69.76
N ARG A 275 -3.40 66.67 -68.85
CA ARG A 275 -3.22 68.11 -68.61
C ARG A 275 -2.35 68.74 -69.68
N GLN A 276 -1.20 68.13 -69.99
CA GLN A 276 -0.30 68.60 -71.04
C GLN A 276 -0.98 68.68 -72.42
N GLU A 277 -1.79 67.68 -72.79
CA GLU A 277 -2.57 67.70 -74.04
C GLU A 277 -3.66 68.78 -74.04
N ARG A 278 -4.32 69.03 -72.90
CA ARG A 278 -5.27 70.15 -72.76
C ARG A 278 -4.58 71.51 -72.81
N GLU A 279 -3.38 71.63 -72.26
CA GLU A 279 -2.56 72.85 -72.29
C GLU A 279 -2.04 73.11 -73.71
N ARG A 280 -1.58 72.08 -74.43
CA ARG A 280 -1.23 72.13 -75.86
C ARG A 280 -2.42 72.58 -76.71
N ALA A 281 -3.54 71.86 -76.65
CA ALA A 281 -4.74 72.20 -77.42
C ALA A 281 -5.31 73.58 -77.05
N ALA A 282 -5.18 74.03 -75.80
CA ALA A 282 -5.57 75.38 -75.40
C ALA A 282 -4.62 76.46 -75.93
N ALA A 283 -3.32 76.17 -76.04
CA ALA A 283 -2.33 77.06 -76.64
C ALA A 283 -2.52 77.18 -78.16
N GLU A 284 -2.64 76.05 -78.87
CA GLU A 284 -2.96 76.01 -80.31
C GLU A 284 -4.27 76.76 -80.62
N LEU A 285 -5.32 76.54 -79.83
CA LEU A 285 -6.59 77.24 -79.97
C LEU A 285 -6.50 78.73 -79.60
N ALA A 286 -5.54 79.14 -78.77
CA ALA A 286 -5.28 80.56 -78.50
C ALA A 286 -4.46 81.22 -79.63
N GLU A 287 -3.50 80.49 -80.20
CA GLU A 287 -2.70 80.91 -81.35
C GLU A 287 -3.59 81.10 -82.60
N VAL A 288 -4.38 80.10 -82.98
CA VAL A 288 -5.36 80.20 -84.09
C VAL A 288 -6.38 81.33 -83.86
N ARG A 289 -6.76 81.63 -82.61
CA ARG A 289 -7.59 82.80 -82.29
C ARG A 289 -6.84 84.12 -82.47
N ALA A 290 -5.57 84.20 -82.11
CA ALA A 290 -4.74 85.37 -82.28
C ALA A 290 -4.41 85.63 -83.77
N GLU A 291 -4.14 84.58 -84.55
CA GLU A 291 -4.01 84.64 -86.01
C GLU A 291 -5.32 85.08 -86.67
N HIS A 292 -6.45 84.47 -86.32
CA HIS A 292 -7.75 84.88 -86.88
C HIS A 292 -8.09 86.33 -86.50
N GLN A 293 -7.74 86.78 -85.30
CA GLN A 293 -7.99 88.16 -84.89
C GLN A 293 -7.04 89.14 -85.60
N SER A 294 -5.74 88.85 -85.71
CA SER A 294 -4.79 89.70 -86.45
C SER A 294 -5.12 89.75 -87.95
N TRP A 295 -5.60 88.65 -88.53
CA TRP A 295 -6.15 88.62 -89.89
C TRP A 295 -7.37 89.56 -90.01
N ARG A 296 -8.38 89.44 -89.13
CA ARG A 296 -9.53 90.37 -89.10
C ARG A 296 -9.09 91.83 -88.96
N ASP A 297 -8.17 92.11 -88.04
CA ASP A 297 -7.71 93.46 -87.76
C ASP A 297 -6.98 94.03 -88.99
N SER A 298 -6.12 93.24 -89.63
CA SER A 298 -5.44 93.62 -90.89
C SER A 298 -6.40 93.87 -92.04
N GLU A 299 -7.45 93.04 -92.18
CA GLU A 299 -8.43 93.16 -93.26
C GLU A 299 -9.43 94.30 -92.99
N SER A 300 -9.78 94.56 -91.73
CA SER A 300 -10.52 95.76 -91.32
C SER A 300 -9.71 97.03 -91.57
N ALA A 301 -8.39 97.01 -91.36
CA ALA A 301 -7.50 98.11 -91.69
C ALA A 301 -7.35 98.29 -93.22
N ARG A 302 -7.32 97.19 -94.00
CA ARG A 302 -7.34 97.24 -95.47
C ARG A 302 -8.63 97.89 -95.97
N HIS A 303 -9.80 97.44 -95.48
CA HIS A 303 -11.08 98.06 -95.83
C HIS A 303 -11.22 99.49 -95.32
N ALA A 304 -10.68 99.85 -94.15
CA ALA A 304 -10.66 101.22 -93.67
C ALA A 304 -9.79 102.13 -94.56
N ALA A 305 -8.65 101.62 -95.06
CA ALA A 305 -7.80 102.34 -96.01
C ALA A 305 -8.46 102.46 -97.41
N GLU A 306 -9.14 101.41 -97.86
CA GLU A 306 -9.93 101.37 -99.10
C GLU A 306 -11.12 102.35 -99.05
N ILE A 307 -11.85 102.39 -97.94
CA ILE A 307 -12.91 103.36 -97.68
C ILE A 307 -12.34 104.78 -97.56
N ALA A 308 -11.18 104.98 -96.93
CA ALA A 308 -10.53 106.30 -96.88
C ALA A 308 -10.08 106.78 -98.26
N GLU A 309 -9.59 105.88 -99.12
CA GLU A 309 -9.21 106.17 -100.50
C GLU A 309 -10.43 106.46 -101.38
N LEU A 310 -11.50 105.65 -101.28
CA LEU A 310 -12.77 105.93 -101.96
C LEU A 310 -13.38 107.27 -101.49
N ASN A 311 -13.27 107.63 -100.22
CA ASN A 311 -13.68 108.96 -99.74
C ASN A 311 -12.79 110.09 -100.26
N ARG A 312 -11.47 109.86 -100.46
CA ARG A 312 -10.60 110.82 -101.16
C ARG A 312 -11.03 111.00 -102.61
N GLN A 313 -11.35 109.92 -103.31
CA GLN A 313 -11.81 109.94 -104.71
C GLN A 313 -13.19 110.59 -104.85
N VAL A 314 -14.14 110.28 -103.97
CA VAL A 314 -15.44 110.98 -103.89
C VAL A 314 -15.23 112.47 -103.60
N GLY A 315 -14.30 112.82 -102.70
CA GLY A 315 -13.92 114.21 -102.44
C GLY A 315 -13.33 114.91 -103.66
N SER A 316 -12.43 114.25 -104.42
CA SER A 316 -11.88 114.83 -105.65
C SER A 316 -12.92 114.93 -106.76
N TYR A 317 -13.81 113.95 -106.93
CA TYR A 317 -14.90 114.02 -107.90
C TYR A 317 -15.93 115.09 -107.52
N GLN A 318 -16.25 115.28 -106.25
CA GLN A 318 -17.07 116.40 -105.78
C GLN A 318 -16.40 117.76 -106.07
N HIS A 319 -15.07 117.85 -105.94
CA HIS A 319 -14.32 119.06 -106.26
C HIS A 319 -14.20 119.30 -107.77
N GLU A 320 -14.03 118.25 -108.59
CA GLU A 320 -14.09 118.34 -110.06
C GLU A 320 -15.48 118.74 -110.54
N VAL A 321 -16.55 118.15 -109.99
CA VAL A 321 -17.94 118.51 -110.31
C VAL A 321 -18.21 119.95 -109.90
N ALA A 322 -17.83 120.38 -108.70
CA ALA A 322 -17.95 121.77 -108.26
C ALA A 322 -17.22 122.74 -109.22
N GLY A 323 -15.96 122.43 -109.55
CA GLY A 323 -15.18 123.19 -110.52
C GLY A 323 -15.67 123.08 -111.96
N LEU A 324 -16.48 122.07 -112.33
CA LEU A 324 -17.18 121.99 -113.61
C LEU A 324 -18.45 122.83 -113.60
N THR A 325 -19.21 122.87 -112.51
CA THR A 325 -20.33 123.82 -112.36
C THR A 325 -19.85 125.27 -112.34
N GLU A 326 -18.77 125.60 -111.63
CA GLU A 326 -18.19 126.96 -111.62
C GLU A 326 -17.70 127.37 -113.03
N ARG A 327 -17.08 126.45 -113.78
CA ARG A 327 -16.74 126.66 -115.21
C ARG A 327 -17.98 126.79 -116.11
N ALA A 328 -19.05 126.06 -115.83
CA ALA A 328 -20.31 126.16 -116.58
C ALA A 328 -21.05 127.49 -116.30
N GLU A 329 -21.06 127.95 -115.04
CA GLU A 329 -21.60 129.27 -114.66
C GLU A 329 -20.75 130.40 -115.25
N THR A 330 -19.42 130.26 -115.28
CA THR A 330 -18.53 131.20 -115.96
C THR A 330 -18.84 131.26 -117.46
N ALA A 331 -18.90 130.10 -118.13
CA ALA A 331 -19.22 130.03 -119.56
C ALA A 331 -20.66 130.53 -119.90
N ALA A 332 -21.62 130.36 -118.99
CA ALA A 332 -22.97 130.91 -119.14
C ALA A 332 -22.97 132.45 -119.05
N ASN A 333 -22.17 133.03 -118.16
CA ASN A 333 -21.98 134.48 -118.07
C ASN A 333 -21.23 135.04 -119.30
N ASP A 334 -20.21 134.34 -119.80
CA ASP A 334 -19.50 134.72 -121.03
C ASP A 334 -20.43 134.69 -122.26
N LEU A 335 -21.30 133.67 -122.36
CA LEU A 335 -22.33 133.59 -123.41
C LEU A 335 -23.38 134.70 -123.30
N ALA A 336 -23.76 135.13 -122.08
CA ALA A 336 -24.61 136.29 -121.88
C ALA A 336 -23.92 137.58 -122.34
N HIS A 337 -22.62 137.75 -122.03
CA HIS A 337 -21.84 138.92 -122.44
C HIS A 337 -21.66 139.01 -123.96
N LEU A 338 -21.37 137.89 -124.64
CA LEU A 338 -21.27 137.82 -126.10
C LEU A 338 -22.61 138.13 -126.80
N ARG A 339 -23.75 137.70 -126.24
CA ARG A 339 -25.09 138.02 -126.78
C ARG A 339 -25.42 139.52 -126.69
N GLU A 340 -24.84 140.25 -125.75
CA GLU A 340 -24.97 141.71 -125.68
C GLU A 340 -24.07 142.42 -126.72
N LEU A 341 -22.84 141.94 -126.91
CA LEU A 341 -21.86 142.49 -127.85
C LEU A 341 -22.31 142.38 -129.33
N VAL A 342 -22.99 141.29 -129.69
CA VAL A 342 -23.55 141.10 -131.04
C VAL A 342 -24.76 142.00 -131.28
N ARG A 343 -25.49 142.41 -130.22
CA ARG A 343 -26.66 143.28 -130.34
C ARG A 343 -26.29 144.73 -130.70
N SER A 344 -25.17 145.23 -130.20
CA SER A 344 -24.71 146.60 -130.50
C SER A 344 -24.11 146.74 -131.91
N THR A 345 -23.35 145.75 -132.36
CA THR A 345 -22.58 145.82 -133.61
C THR A 345 -23.40 145.69 -134.90
N VAL A 346 -24.65 145.23 -134.83
CA VAL A 346 -25.56 145.08 -135.98
C VAL A 346 -26.31 146.38 -136.32
N SER A 347 -26.25 147.42 -135.46
CA SER A 347 -27.11 148.62 -135.59
C SER A 347 -26.53 149.80 -136.39
N GLU A 348 -25.25 149.76 -136.82
CA GLU A 348 -24.53 150.99 -137.20
C GLU A 348 -23.89 151.00 -138.61
N ALA A 349 -24.06 149.95 -139.43
CA ALA A 349 -23.47 149.88 -140.77
C ALA A 349 -24.42 149.37 -141.86
N ILE A 350 -24.33 150.00 -143.05
CA ILE A 350 -25.08 149.72 -144.30
C ILE A 350 -26.56 150.16 -144.22
N PRO A 351 -26.86 151.30 -144.88
CA PRO A 351 -27.45 151.17 -146.21
C PRO A 351 -26.67 151.93 -147.30
N HIS A 352 -26.38 151.26 -148.41
CA HIS A 352 -26.47 151.79 -149.78
C HIS A 352 -26.33 150.64 -150.80
N LEU A 353 -27.27 150.55 -151.75
CA LEU A 353 -27.30 149.59 -152.87
C LEU A 353 -26.73 150.25 -154.14
N PRO A 354 -26.48 149.46 -155.21
CA PRO A 354 -27.37 149.64 -156.37
C PRO A 354 -27.79 148.33 -157.07
N GLU A 355 -28.82 148.44 -157.93
CA GLU A 355 -29.27 147.42 -158.89
C GLU A 355 -28.50 147.54 -160.23
N GLU A 356 -28.51 146.48 -161.06
CA GLU A 356 -28.42 146.53 -162.54
C GLU A 356 -28.81 145.14 -163.13
N ARG A 357 -28.93 144.99 -164.46
CA ARG A 357 -29.72 143.90 -165.09
C ARG A 357 -29.02 143.10 -166.21
N GLY A 358 -29.24 141.79 -166.20
CA GLY A 358 -29.74 141.06 -167.39
C GLY A 358 -28.79 140.15 -168.19
N SER A 359 -29.41 139.15 -168.84
CA SER A 359 -28.89 138.20 -169.86
C SER A 359 -28.07 136.99 -169.34
N ALA A 360 -28.07 135.81 -169.98
CA ALA A 360 -29.16 135.00 -170.58
C ALA A 360 -28.59 133.64 -171.07
N GLU A 361 -28.98 132.54 -170.39
CA GLU A 361 -29.05 131.15 -170.90
C GLU A 361 -27.78 130.42 -171.42
N PRO A 362 -27.77 129.06 -171.58
CA PRO A 362 -28.84 128.09 -171.30
C PRO A 362 -28.48 126.93 -170.32
N ALA A 363 -29.55 126.28 -169.81
CA ALA A 363 -29.61 124.85 -169.44
C ALA A 363 -28.56 124.25 -168.47
N GLY A 364 -28.61 124.60 -167.19
CA GLY A 364 -27.97 123.81 -166.12
C GLY A 364 -28.15 124.38 -164.70
N GLN A 365 -28.11 123.50 -163.70
CA GLN A 365 -28.00 123.76 -162.23
C GLN A 365 -29.08 124.66 -161.57
N PRO A 366 -29.86 124.15 -160.59
CA PRO A 366 -30.72 125.00 -159.75
C PRO A 366 -29.88 125.68 -158.63
N SER A 367 -29.65 126.98 -158.75
CA SER A 367 -28.84 127.76 -157.80
C SER A 367 -29.51 127.97 -156.43
N ALA A 368 -28.68 128.23 -155.42
CA ALA A 368 -29.11 128.68 -154.11
C ALA A 368 -29.62 130.13 -154.13
N GLU A 369 -30.64 130.41 -153.30
CA GLU A 369 -30.88 131.71 -152.64
C GLU A 369 -32.06 131.62 -151.65
N ARG A 370 -33.07 130.79 -151.96
CA ARG A 370 -34.30 130.68 -151.14
C ARG A 370 -34.03 130.14 -149.71
N GLY A 371 -33.08 129.23 -149.55
CA GLY A 371 -32.75 128.60 -148.27
C GLY A 371 -32.01 129.51 -147.26
N VAL A 372 -31.55 130.71 -147.65
CA VAL A 372 -30.88 131.63 -146.71
C VAL A 372 -31.88 132.21 -145.69
N ARG A 373 -33.15 132.37 -146.11
CA ARG A 373 -34.22 132.91 -145.24
C ARG A 373 -34.73 131.87 -144.22
N GLU A 374 -34.65 130.59 -144.55
CA GLU A 374 -35.02 129.49 -143.65
C GLU A 374 -33.91 129.19 -142.62
N ASN A 375 -32.64 129.20 -143.04
CA ASN A 375 -31.51 129.03 -142.12
C ASN A 375 -31.40 130.16 -141.08
N LEU A 376 -31.74 131.40 -141.43
CA LEU A 376 -31.81 132.51 -140.48
C LEU A 376 -32.97 132.39 -139.47
N HIS A 377 -34.03 131.65 -139.80
CA HIS A 377 -35.10 131.34 -138.85
C HIS A 377 -34.71 130.20 -137.89
N ALA A 378 -34.08 129.14 -138.42
CA ALA A 378 -33.58 128.02 -137.62
C ALA A 378 -32.50 128.45 -136.60
N LEU A 379 -31.65 129.42 -136.96
CA LEU A 379 -30.65 130.00 -136.05
C LEU A 379 -31.26 130.85 -134.91
N LEU A 380 -32.53 131.28 -135.02
CA LEU A 380 -33.24 131.97 -133.94
C LEU A 380 -33.96 130.97 -133.01
N GLU A 381 -34.57 129.91 -133.55
CA GLU A 381 -35.15 128.85 -132.70
C GLU A 381 -34.08 128.12 -131.86
N ALA A 382 -32.87 127.95 -132.41
CA ALA A 382 -31.73 127.38 -131.69
C ALA A 382 -31.16 128.26 -130.56
N VAL A 383 -31.67 129.49 -130.38
CA VAL A 383 -31.16 130.47 -129.40
C VAL A 383 -32.01 130.54 -128.11
N GLU A 384 -33.27 130.06 -128.14
CA GLU A 384 -34.26 130.26 -127.06
C GLU A 384 -34.80 128.97 -126.39
N GLY A 385 -34.45 127.76 -126.85
CA GLY A 385 -34.73 126.48 -126.15
C GLY A 385 -33.52 126.01 -125.32
N ARG A 386 -33.53 126.00 -123.98
CA ARG A 386 -34.29 125.20 -122.98
C ARG A 386 -33.62 123.83 -122.68
N PRO A 387 -33.25 123.52 -121.41
CA PRO A 387 -32.42 122.36 -121.08
C PRO A 387 -33.19 121.02 -121.09
N ASP A 388 -32.46 119.93 -121.35
CA ASP A 388 -32.98 118.56 -121.43
C ASP A 388 -32.56 117.72 -120.19
N PRO A 389 -33.51 117.26 -119.34
CA PRO A 389 -33.21 116.54 -118.09
C PRO A 389 -33.26 115.02 -118.29
N GLY A 390 -32.12 114.39 -118.67
CA GLY A 390 -32.12 113.02 -119.22
C GLY A 390 -31.01 112.06 -118.75
N ALA A 391 -30.50 112.14 -117.51
CA ALA A 391 -29.47 111.22 -117.00
C ALA A 391 -29.69 110.82 -115.53
N ALA A 392 -30.67 109.95 -115.26
CA ALA A 392 -30.96 109.43 -113.92
C ALA A 392 -31.20 107.91 -113.92
N GLY A 393 -30.18 107.19 -113.48
CA GLY A 393 -30.18 105.79 -113.03
C GLY A 393 -28.88 105.61 -112.24
N SER A 394 -28.83 105.14 -110.99
CA SER A 394 -29.61 104.08 -110.33
C SER A 394 -29.35 102.71 -110.96
N GLU A 395 -28.90 101.70 -110.23
CA GLU A 395 -28.72 101.58 -108.75
C GLU A 395 -27.24 101.60 -108.32
#